data_AF-A0A972C614-F1
#
_entry.id   AF-A0A972C614-F1
#
_cell.length_a   1.000
_cell.length_b   1.000
_cell.length_c   1.000
_cell.angle_alpha   90.00
_cell.angle_beta   90.00
_cell.angle_gamma   90.00
#
_symmetry.space_group_name_H-M   'P 1'
#
loop_
_entity.id
_entity.type
_entity.pdbx_description
1 polymer ?
#
loop_
_entity_poly.entity_id
_entity_poly.type
_entity_poly.pdbx_seq_one_letter_code
_entity_poly.pdbx_strand_id
1 'polypeptide(L)'
;CHPDIVLKELDKQLKHTKECKDFRELRKAFDSEYNGYGMPYAFSYANEVVTKAVCIFRMVEGNTKDAMIAAVNMGRDTDCIAAIASGISGALTGAKSLPQEYIDQVDYAASVNVYTNTQRTLREHADGLYKAWQNRVNKFKEYIKLMENYQS
;
A
#
# COMPACT_ATOMS: atom_id res chain seq x y z
N CYS A 1 -4.52 3.99 18.66
CA CYS A 1 -4.90 5.22 17.94
C CYS A 1 -6.41 5.41 18.03
N HIS A 2 -6.91 6.60 18.35
CA HIS A 2 -8.35 6.89 18.32
C HIS A 2 -8.77 7.12 16.86
N PRO A 3 -9.74 6.36 16.29
CA PRO A 3 -10.11 6.44 14.88
C PRO A 3 -10.40 7.87 14.39
N ASP A 4 -11.09 8.65 15.21
CA ASP A 4 -11.47 10.03 14.91
C ASP A 4 -10.28 10.98 14.71
N ILE A 5 -9.12 10.69 15.33
CA ILE A 5 -7.92 11.51 15.17
C ILE A 5 -7.29 11.24 13.81
N VAL A 6 -7.22 9.95 13.42
CA VAL A 6 -6.62 9.53 12.15
C VAL A 6 -7.42 10.04 10.97
N LEU A 7 -8.76 9.96 11.03
CA LEU A 7 -9.63 10.45 9.96
C LEU A 7 -9.54 11.97 9.79
N LYS A 8 -9.50 12.73 10.89
CA LYS A 8 -9.34 14.19 10.83
C LYS A 8 -7.99 14.59 10.25
N GLU A 9 -6.93 13.89 10.61
CA GLU A 9 -5.58 14.11 10.08
C GLU A 9 -5.53 13.83 8.57
N LEU A 10 -6.07 12.69 8.14
CA LEU A 10 -6.17 12.31 6.72
C LEU A 10 -6.93 13.37 5.92
N ASP A 11 -8.10 13.79 6.39
CA ASP A 11 -8.91 14.82 5.73
C ASP A 11 -8.18 16.16 5.64
N LYS A 12 -7.46 16.55 6.71
CA LYS A 12 -6.64 17.77 6.72
C LYS A 12 -5.57 17.68 5.64
N GLN A 13 -4.82 16.58 5.59
CA GLN A 13 -3.69 16.46 4.67
C GLN A 13 -4.13 16.26 3.22
N LEU A 14 -5.24 15.58 2.96
CA LEU A 14 -5.83 15.50 1.62
C LEU A 14 -6.25 16.88 1.10
N LYS A 15 -6.76 17.75 1.95
CA LYS A 15 -7.06 19.14 1.57
C LYS A 15 -5.77 19.95 1.36
N HIS A 16 -4.78 19.78 2.25
CA HIS A 16 -3.51 20.50 2.18
C HIS A 16 -2.72 20.17 0.91
N THR A 17 -2.69 18.90 0.51
CA THR A 17 -1.91 18.38 -0.61
C THR A 17 -2.69 18.34 -1.94
N LYS A 18 -3.89 18.94 -1.97
CA LYS A 18 -4.81 18.84 -3.11
C LYS A 18 -4.23 19.36 -4.43
N GLU A 19 -3.40 20.38 -4.37
CA GLU A 19 -2.82 21.02 -5.55
C GLU A 19 -1.40 20.52 -5.85
N CYS A 20 -0.87 19.59 -5.05
CA CYS A 20 0.45 18.99 -5.28
C CYS A 20 0.41 18.11 -6.55
N LYS A 21 1.34 18.37 -7.47
CA LYS A 21 1.43 17.67 -8.76
C LYS A 21 2.53 16.62 -8.81
N ASP A 22 3.55 16.77 -7.98
CA ASP A 22 4.66 15.83 -7.92
C ASP A 22 5.13 15.58 -6.48
N PHE A 23 6.00 14.57 -6.34
CA PHE A 23 6.54 14.18 -5.04
C PHE A 23 7.38 15.29 -4.38
N ARG A 24 7.90 16.25 -5.13
CA ARG A 24 8.72 17.35 -4.58
C ARG A 24 7.84 18.35 -3.88
N GLU A 25 6.72 18.73 -4.49
CA GLU A 25 5.69 19.56 -3.87
C GLU A 25 5.09 18.85 -2.66
N LEU A 26 4.77 17.56 -2.81
CA LEU A 26 4.20 16.76 -1.74
C LEU A 26 5.16 16.62 -0.54
N ARG A 27 6.44 16.40 -0.80
CA ARG A 27 7.48 16.36 0.23
C ARG A 27 7.61 17.69 0.96
N LYS A 28 7.64 18.81 0.25
CA LYS A 28 7.69 20.15 0.87
C LYS A 28 6.48 20.41 1.76
N ALA A 29 5.28 20.03 1.30
CA ALA A 29 4.05 20.15 2.08
C ALA A 29 4.16 19.36 3.39
N PHE A 30 4.57 18.09 3.30
CA PHE A 30 4.69 17.22 4.46
C PHE A 30 5.87 17.50 5.39
N ASP A 31 6.97 18.06 4.89
CA ASP A 31 8.11 18.47 5.72
C ASP A 31 7.70 19.54 6.74
N SER A 32 6.72 20.39 6.41
CA SER A 32 6.19 21.40 7.34
C SER A 32 5.32 20.80 8.46
N GLU A 33 4.68 19.66 8.20
CA GLU A 33 3.74 18.99 9.11
C GLU A 33 4.43 17.92 9.97
N TYR A 34 5.39 17.19 9.39
CA TYR A 34 6.07 16.06 10.01
C TYR A 34 7.57 16.35 10.23
N ASN A 35 7.88 17.53 10.77
CA ASN A 35 9.26 18.00 11.02
C ASN A 35 9.94 17.42 12.28
N GLY A 36 9.28 16.48 12.98
CA GLY A 36 9.85 15.80 14.14
C GLY A 36 9.91 16.62 15.44
N TYR A 37 9.40 17.85 15.46
CA TYR A 37 9.35 18.65 16.68
C TYR A 37 8.13 18.28 17.54
N GLY A 38 8.35 17.92 18.80
CA GLY A 38 7.27 17.68 19.77
C GLY A 38 6.48 16.37 19.61
N MET A 39 6.91 15.45 18.73
CA MET A 39 6.26 14.15 18.55
C MET A 39 7.11 12.98 19.10
N PRO A 40 6.64 12.28 20.14
CA PRO A 40 7.25 11.02 20.59
C PRO A 40 7.24 10.00 19.46
N TYR A 41 8.36 9.34 19.20
CA TYR A 41 8.53 8.38 18.09
C TYR A 41 8.17 8.95 16.71
N ALA A 42 8.52 10.22 16.44
CA ALA A 42 8.28 10.86 15.15
C ALA A 42 8.61 9.91 13.99
N PHE A 43 9.78 9.26 14.02
CA PHE A 43 10.29 8.35 12.99
C PHE A 43 9.51 7.04 12.77
N SER A 44 8.53 6.71 13.61
CA SER A 44 7.71 5.49 13.50
C SER A 44 6.21 5.77 13.66
N TYR A 45 5.78 6.97 13.25
CA TYR A 45 4.41 7.40 13.41
C TYR A 45 3.51 6.82 12.29
N ALA A 46 2.71 5.81 12.64
CA ALA A 46 1.84 5.13 11.68
C ALA A 46 0.88 6.07 10.93
N ASN A 47 0.39 7.13 11.58
CA ASN A 47 -0.50 8.09 10.91
C ASN A 47 0.23 8.85 9.80
N GLU A 48 1.51 9.20 9.98
CA GLU A 48 2.29 9.85 8.93
C GLU A 48 2.43 8.95 7.70
N VAL A 49 2.76 7.68 7.93
CA VAL A 49 2.96 6.68 6.86
C VAL A 49 1.67 6.49 6.06
N VAL A 50 0.55 6.24 6.75
CA VAL A 50 -0.76 6.04 6.10
C VAL A 50 -1.21 7.32 5.38
N THR A 51 -1.02 8.49 6.00
CA THR A 51 -1.46 9.76 5.42
C THR A 51 -0.67 10.13 4.18
N LYS A 52 0.65 9.98 4.20
CA LYS A 52 1.50 10.16 3.02
C LYS A 52 1.10 9.20 1.92
N ALA A 53 0.92 7.91 2.24
CA ALA A 53 0.56 6.90 1.25
C ALA A 53 -0.78 7.19 0.55
N VAL A 54 -1.80 7.60 1.31
CA VAL A 54 -3.12 7.97 0.75
C VAL A 54 -3.03 9.22 -0.13
N CYS A 55 -2.25 10.23 0.28
CA CYS A 55 -2.07 11.44 -0.53
C CYS A 55 -1.29 11.16 -1.82
N ILE A 56 -0.28 10.28 -1.77
CA ILE A 56 0.45 9.82 -2.97
C ILE A 56 -0.50 9.08 -3.92
N PHE A 57 -1.25 8.11 -3.41
CA PHE A 57 -2.21 7.32 -4.21
C PHE A 57 -3.18 8.23 -4.98
N ARG A 58 -3.68 9.28 -4.32
CA ARG A 58 -4.53 10.29 -4.96
C ARG A 58 -3.77 11.12 -6.00
N MET A 59 -2.59 11.63 -5.67
CA MET A 59 -1.77 12.48 -6.56
C MET A 59 -1.42 11.77 -7.87
N VAL A 60 -1.15 10.47 -7.81
CA VAL A 60 -0.73 9.65 -8.97
C VAL A 60 -1.89 8.92 -9.65
N GLU A 61 -3.13 9.22 -9.24
CA GLU A 61 -4.37 8.64 -9.80
C GLU A 61 -4.34 7.09 -9.84
N GLY A 62 -3.76 6.48 -8.82
CA GLY A 62 -3.63 5.02 -8.72
C GLY A 62 -2.62 4.39 -9.68
N ASN A 63 -1.75 5.15 -10.35
CA ASN A 63 -0.64 4.58 -11.12
C ASN A 63 0.40 3.95 -10.18
N THR A 64 0.56 2.63 -10.25
CA THR A 64 1.42 1.86 -9.34
C THR A 64 2.89 2.23 -9.41
N LYS A 65 3.41 2.56 -10.60
CA LYS A 65 4.82 2.93 -10.77
C LYS A 65 5.07 4.32 -10.19
N ASP A 66 4.21 5.28 -10.54
CA ASP A 66 4.37 6.65 -10.09
C ASP A 66 4.16 6.75 -8.58
N ALA A 67 3.23 5.96 -8.01
CA ALA A 67 3.07 5.81 -6.56
C ALA A 67 4.36 5.34 -5.88
N MET A 68 5.01 4.30 -6.43
CA MET A 68 6.26 3.77 -5.92
C MET A 68 7.37 4.82 -5.97
N ILE A 69 7.54 5.49 -7.12
CA ILE A 69 8.55 6.55 -7.29
C ILE A 69 8.30 7.72 -6.34
N ALA A 70 7.04 8.16 -6.20
CA ALA A 70 6.72 9.24 -5.26
C ALA A 70 7.02 8.84 -3.81
N ALA A 71 6.62 7.63 -3.41
CA ALA A 71 6.82 7.12 -2.06
C ALA A 71 8.30 7.03 -1.66
N VAL A 72 9.15 6.45 -2.51
CA VAL A 72 10.59 6.33 -2.20
C VAL A 72 11.29 7.68 -2.09
N ASN A 73 10.72 8.73 -2.68
CA ASN A 73 11.25 10.08 -2.61
C ASN A 73 10.72 10.91 -1.42
N MET A 74 9.79 10.39 -0.61
CA MET A 74 9.25 11.11 0.56
C MET A 74 10.23 11.23 1.73
N GLY A 75 11.27 10.38 1.77
CA GLY A 75 12.18 10.25 2.91
C GLY A 75 11.54 9.62 4.15
N ARG A 76 12.37 9.36 5.17
CA ARG A 76 11.97 8.69 6.42
C ARG A 76 11.55 7.23 6.16
N ASP A 77 10.33 6.82 6.49
CA ASP A 77 9.83 5.44 6.34
C ASP A 77 9.35 5.16 4.91
N THR A 78 10.28 5.14 3.96
CA THR A 78 9.97 5.07 2.54
C THR A 78 9.48 3.71 2.09
N ASP A 79 9.93 2.63 2.71
CA ASP A 79 9.52 1.26 2.39
C ASP A 79 8.08 1.00 2.80
N CYS A 80 7.65 1.41 4.00
CA CYS A 80 6.24 1.26 4.39
C CYS A 80 5.32 2.17 3.56
N ILE A 81 5.73 3.41 3.30
CA ILE A 81 4.96 4.32 2.43
C ILE A 81 4.84 3.71 1.03
N ALA A 82 5.92 3.17 0.47
CA ALA A 82 5.91 2.55 -0.85
C ALA A 82 5.04 1.29 -0.89
N ALA A 83 5.11 0.45 0.14
CA ALA A 83 4.29 -0.75 0.25
C ALA A 83 2.79 -0.43 0.26
N ILE A 84 2.37 0.60 1.01
CA ILE A 84 0.96 0.99 1.11
C ILE A 84 0.51 1.74 -0.16
N ALA A 85 1.24 2.78 -0.57
CA ALA A 85 0.84 3.61 -1.72
C ALA A 85 0.79 2.81 -3.02
N SER A 86 1.82 2.00 -3.28
CA SER A 86 1.88 1.14 -4.47
C SER A 86 0.93 -0.05 -4.34
N GLY A 87 0.75 -0.59 -3.13
CA GLY A 87 -0.18 -1.70 -2.87
C GLY A 87 -1.63 -1.32 -3.17
N ILE A 88 -2.09 -0.16 -2.70
CA ILE A 88 -3.44 0.35 -2.99
C ILE A 88 -3.58 0.69 -4.49
N SER A 89 -2.56 1.34 -5.07
CA SER A 89 -2.54 1.65 -6.51
C SER A 89 -2.66 0.39 -7.37
N GLY A 90 -1.83 -0.62 -7.10
CA GLY A 90 -1.80 -1.88 -7.83
C GLY A 90 -3.03 -2.74 -7.61
N ALA A 91 -3.64 -2.67 -6.43
CA ALA A 91 -4.92 -3.34 -6.18
C ALA A 91 -6.05 -2.73 -7.02
N LEU A 92 -6.03 -1.42 -7.28
CA LEU A 92 -7.07 -0.73 -8.04
C LEU A 92 -6.84 -0.78 -9.56
N THR A 93 -5.61 -0.53 -10.02
CA THR A 93 -5.29 -0.34 -11.46
C THR A 93 -4.48 -1.49 -12.05
N GLY A 94 -4.05 -2.44 -11.22
CA GLY A 94 -3.20 -3.56 -11.61
C GLY A 94 -1.71 -3.21 -11.69
N ALA A 95 -0.92 -4.19 -12.09
CA ALA A 95 0.54 -4.07 -12.18
C ALA A 95 1.05 -3.59 -13.55
N LYS A 96 0.17 -3.24 -14.50
CA LYS A 96 0.54 -2.96 -15.91
C LYS A 96 1.53 -1.80 -16.05
N SER A 97 1.49 -0.82 -15.15
CA SER A 97 2.42 0.32 -15.15
C SER A 97 3.82 -0.04 -14.65
N LEU A 98 4.00 -1.17 -13.96
CA LEU A 98 5.29 -1.57 -13.40
C LEU A 98 6.22 -2.10 -14.50
N PRO A 99 7.46 -1.61 -14.59
CA PRO A 99 8.47 -2.18 -15.46
C PRO A 99 8.75 -3.64 -15.09
N GLN A 100 8.85 -4.51 -16.10
CA GLN A 100 9.14 -5.93 -15.88
C GLN A 100 10.50 -6.13 -15.18
N GLU A 101 11.49 -5.30 -15.51
CA GLU A 101 12.81 -5.30 -14.85
C GLU A 101 12.74 -5.17 -13.33
N TYR A 102 11.75 -4.44 -12.76
CA TYR A 102 11.61 -4.31 -11.31
C TYR A 102 11.10 -5.60 -10.69
N ILE A 103 10.17 -6.27 -11.37
CA ILE A 103 9.63 -7.57 -10.95
C ILE A 103 10.74 -8.61 -11.00
N ASP A 104 11.47 -8.69 -12.12
CA ASP A 104 12.55 -9.64 -12.33
C ASP A 104 13.67 -9.46 -11.30
N GLN A 105 14.01 -8.22 -10.96
CA GLN A 105 15.02 -7.92 -9.93
C GLN A 105 14.60 -8.42 -8.55
N VAL A 106 13.34 -8.21 -8.16
CA VAL A 106 12.83 -8.65 -6.84
C VAL A 106 12.67 -10.17 -6.80
N ASP A 107 12.16 -10.78 -7.87
CA ASP A 107 12.04 -12.23 -7.97
C ASP A 107 13.41 -12.91 -7.92
N TYR A 108 14.41 -12.37 -8.63
CA TYR A 108 15.79 -12.84 -8.53
C TYR A 108 16.32 -12.72 -7.11
N ALA A 109 16.18 -11.55 -6.49
CA ALA A 109 16.63 -11.32 -5.11
C ALA A 109 15.98 -12.30 -4.12
N ALA A 110 14.69 -12.61 -4.27
CA ALA A 110 13.98 -13.59 -3.46
C ALA A 110 14.53 -15.02 -3.67
N SER A 111 14.84 -15.41 -4.91
CA SER A 111 15.35 -16.75 -5.24
C SER A 111 16.74 -17.04 -4.69
N VAL A 112 17.60 -16.03 -4.57
CA VAL A 112 18.99 -16.21 -4.11
C VAL A 112 19.19 -15.92 -2.63
N ASN A 113 18.19 -15.33 -1.96
CA ASN A 113 18.29 -15.00 -0.54
C ASN A 113 18.17 -16.27 0.32
N VAL A 114 19.23 -16.64 1.04
CA VAL A 114 19.22 -17.84 1.91
C VAL A 114 18.47 -17.62 3.23
N TYR A 115 18.18 -16.37 3.58
CA TYR A 115 17.52 -15.99 4.83
C TYR A 115 16.03 -15.64 4.65
N THR A 116 15.50 -15.63 3.42
CA THR A 116 14.07 -15.38 3.20
C THR A 116 13.24 -16.58 3.64
N ASN A 117 12.04 -16.31 4.18
CA ASN A 117 11.07 -17.35 4.52
C ASN A 117 10.35 -17.93 3.29
N THR A 118 10.59 -17.36 2.11
CA THR A 118 9.95 -17.75 0.87
C THR A 118 10.79 -17.34 -0.34
N GLN A 119 11.01 -18.29 -1.25
CA GLN A 119 11.69 -18.08 -2.53
C GLN A 119 10.72 -18.00 -3.71
N ARG A 120 9.43 -17.78 -3.42
CA ARG A 120 8.41 -17.65 -4.46
C ARG A 120 8.56 -16.30 -5.14
N THR A 121 8.22 -16.27 -6.43
CA THR A 121 8.05 -15.03 -7.18
C THR A 121 6.87 -14.21 -6.64
N LEU A 122 6.87 -12.90 -6.92
CA LEU A 122 5.75 -12.01 -6.63
C LEU A 122 4.43 -12.54 -7.22
N ARG A 123 4.47 -13.13 -8.42
CA ARG A 123 3.31 -13.73 -9.08
C ARG A 123 2.78 -14.95 -8.32
N GLU A 124 3.65 -15.89 -7.96
CA GLU A 124 3.25 -17.08 -7.21
C GLU A 124 2.65 -16.72 -5.85
N HIS A 125 3.19 -15.68 -5.20
CA HIS A 125 2.61 -15.13 -3.98
C HIS A 125 1.21 -14.57 -4.19
N ALA A 126 1.02 -13.71 -5.19
CA ALA A 126 -0.28 -13.14 -5.51
C ALA A 126 -1.31 -14.22 -5.88
N ASP A 127 -0.93 -15.18 -6.73
CA ASP A 127 -1.78 -16.30 -7.14
C ASP A 127 -2.13 -17.20 -5.95
N GLY A 128 -1.19 -17.43 -5.03
CA GLY A 128 -1.42 -18.18 -3.81
C GLY A 128 -2.47 -17.54 -2.91
N LEU A 129 -2.37 -16.22 -2.69
CA LEU A 129 -3.36 -15.45 -1.92
C LEU A 129 -4.73 -15.45 -2.59
N TYR A 130 -4.77 -15.27 -3.92
CA TYR A 130 -6.00 -15.28 -4.69
C TYR A 130 -6.71 -16.64 -4.61
N LYS A 131 -5.97 -17.75 -4.78
CA LYS A 131 -6.50 -19.11 -4.61
C LYS A 131 -7.02 -19.36 -3.19
N ALA A 132 -6.31 -18.88 -2.17
CA ALA A 132 -6.77 -18.99 -0.79
C ALA A 132 -8.10 -18.26 -0.57
N TRP A 133 -8.25 -17.06 -1.15
CA TRP A 133 -9.52 -16.31 -1.12
C TRP A 133 -10.63 -17.04 -1.87
N GLN A 134 -10.38 -17.56 -3.08
CA GLN A 134 -11.36 -18.35 -3.84
C GLN A 134 -11.82 -19.58 -3.05
N ASN A 135 -10.90 -20.30 -2.41
CA ASN A 135 -11.22 -21.45 -1.57
C ASN A 135 -12.13 -21.05 -0.40
N ARG A 136 -11.88 -19.89 0.23
CA ARG A 136 -12.74 -19.37 1.30
C ARG A 136 -14.14 -19.03 0.78
N VAL A 137 -14.24 -18.38 -0.38
CA VAL A 137 -15.52 -18.04 -1.02
C VAL A 137 -16.30 -19.31 -1.36
N ASN A 138 -15.65 -20.34 -1.90
CA ASN A 138 -16.29 -21.61 -2.24
C ASN A 138 -16.86 -22.31 -1.00
N LYS A 139 -16.11 -22.35 0.10
CA LYS A 139 -16.61 -22.88 1.38
C LYS A 139 -17.87 -22.17 1.88
N PHE A 140 -17.93 -20.84 1.75
CA PHE A 140 -19.14 -20.09 2.12
C PHE A 140 -20.32 -20.44 1.22
N LYS A 141 -20.11 -20.59 -0.09
CA LYS A 141 -21.16 -21.02 -1.03
C LYS A 141 -21.69 -22.41 -0.71
N GLU A 142 -20.82 -23.35 -0.35
CA GLU A 142 -21.22 -24.69 0.09
C GLU A 142 -22.06 -24.65 1.37
N TYR A 143 -21.66 -23.81 2.34
CA TYR A 143 -22.42 -23.64 3.59
C TYR A 143 -23.82 -23.05 3.34
N ILE A 144 -23.94 -22.05 2.46
CA ILE A 144 -25.23 -21.48 2.06
C ILE A 144 -26.13 -22.56 1.44
N LYS A 145 -25.60 -23.37 0.51
CA LYS A 145 -26.35 -24.47 -0.11
C LYS A 145 -26.85 -25.50 0.90
N LEU A 146 -26.02 -25.83 1.91
CA LEU A 146 -26.43 -26.75 2.98
C LEU A 146 -27.59 -26.19 3.80
N MET A 147 -27.59 -24.89 4.11
CA MET A 147 -28.67 -24.24 4.86
C MET A 147 -29.97 -24.15 4.04
N GLU A 148 -29.87 -23.81 2.74
CA GLU A 148 -31.04 -23.76 1.83
C GLU A 148 -31.71 -25.14 1.70
N ASN A 149 -30.90 -26.20 1.56
CA ASN A 149 -31.40 -27.57 1.49
C ASN A 149 -32.03 -28.07 2.80
N TYR A 150 -31.70 -27.47 3.95
CA TYR A 150 -32.28 -27.82 5.26
C TYR A 150 -33.63 -27.13 5.52
N GLN A 151 -33.98 -26.10 4.75
CA GLN A 151 -35.25 -25.37 4.84
C GLN A 151 -36.29 -25.84 3.81
N SER A 152 -35.92 -26.81 2.97
CA SER A 152 -36.76 -27.47 1.96
C SER A 152 -37.26 -28.82 2.50
#